data_AF-A0A958A824-F1
#
_entry.id   AF-A0A958A824-F1
#
_cell.length_a   1.000
_cell.length_b   1.000
_cell.length_c   1.000
_cell.angle_alpha   90.00
_cell.angle_beta   90.00
_cell.angle_gamma   90.00
#
_symmetry.space_group_name_H-M   'P 1'
#
loop_
_entity.id
_entity.type
_entity.pdbx_description
1 polymer ?
#
loop_
_entity_poly.entity_id
_entity_poly.type
_entity_poly.pdbx_seq_one_letter_code
_entity_poly.pdbx_strand_id
1 'polypeptide(L)'
;MKVAMLRVGVDTGSGGIHGPLFQDGSFEYIPIPDGFGIDSRTYANTTGAKGRNLVEYFPKSRQAKVGSQAIHFDPEFKTFTYGDPTPPKAGLRRLEKGDMLIFYCGLQGWDFKSEPALYLMGYFEILVAGKAETFSPGEIRSFFGENFHVRYQEIYEQQKTRLVLVKGSEHSRLLKK
;
A
#
# COMPACT_ATOMS: atom_id res chain seq x y z
N MET A 1 9.59 -18.45 12.45
CA MET A 1 9.52 -17.26 11.58
C MET A 1 8.83 -17.65 10.28
N LYS A 2 7.68 -17.05 10.00
CA LYS A 2 6.91 -17.16 8.75
C LYS A 2 7.19 -15.93 7.89
N VAL A 3 7.11 -16.10 6.57
CA VAL A 3 7.28 -15.01 5.60
C VAL A 3 6.09 -15.05 4.64
N ALA A 4 5.42 -13.91 4.49
CA ALA A 4 4.41 -13.70 3.45
C ALA A 4 4.90 -12.62 2.49
N MET A 5 4.56 -12.73 1.20
CA MET A 5 4.91 -11.75 0.19
C MET A 5 3.65 -11.25 -0.52
N LEU A 6 3.51 -9.93 -0.66
CA LEU A 6 2.38 -9.30 -1.33
C LEU A 6 2.82 -8.34 -2.40
N ARG A 7 2.15 -8.41 -3.55
CA ARG A 7 2.26 -7.41 -4.60
C ARG A 7 1.47 -6.17 -4.20
N VAL A 8 2.09 -5.00 -4.30
CA VAL A 8 1.47 -3.71 -3.98
C VAL A 8 1.82 -2.66 -5.03
N GLY A 9 1.10 -1.54 -4.98
CA GLY A 9 1.24 -0.44 -5.93
C GLY A 9 0.61 -0.74 -7.29
N VAL A 10 0.56 0.29 -8.13
CA VAL A 10 0.05 0.16 -9.50
C VAL A 10 0.83 -0.88 -10.32
N ASP A 11 0.10 -1.54 -11.20
CA ASP A 11 0.62 -2.39 -12.24
C ASP A 11 -0.26 -2.33 -13.49
N THR A 12 -0.01 -3.19 -14.48
CA THR A 12 -0.81 -3.26 -15.71
C THR A 12 -2.26 -3.66 -15.48
N GLY A 13 -2.58 -4.36 -14.38
CA GLY A 13 -3.94 -4.75 -14.01
C GLY A 13 -4.66 -3.71 -13.15
N SER A 14 -3.93 -2.92 -12.36
CA SER A 14 -4.48 -1.88 -11.47
C SER A 14 -3.71 -0.58 -11.59
N GLY A 15 -4.34 0.48 -12.07
CA GLY A 15 -3.68 1.76 -12.40
C GLY A 15 -3.04 1.79 -13.79
N GLY A 16 -2.71 0.64 -14.37
CA GLY A 16 -2.33 0.49 -15.78
C GLY A 16 -0.96 1.06 -16.13
N ILE A 17 -0.02 1.13 -15.18
CA ILE A 17 1.38 1.51 -15.37
C ILE A 17 2.25 0.69 -14.41
N HIS A 18 3.57 0.63 -14.64
CA HIS A 18 4.52 0.22 -13.61
C HIS A 18 4.96 1.44 -12.78
N GLY A 19 5.39 1.22 -11.53
CA GLY A 19 6.00 2.28 -10.75
C GLY A 19 7.35 2.74 -11.35
N PRO A 20 7.74 4.01 -11.19
CA PRO A 20 8.99 4.52 -11.75
C PRO A 20 10.19 4.02 -10.94
N LEU A 21 11.14 3.40 -11.65
CA LEU A 21 12.49 3.11 -11.18
C LEU A 21 13.42 4.21 -11.73
N PHE A 22 14.22 4.82 -10.86
CA PHE A 22 15.19 5.84 -11.24
C PHE A 22 16.58 5.24 -11.43
N GLN A 23 17.42 5.91 -12.20
CA GLN A 23 18.76 5.44 -12.55
C GLN A 23 19.67 5.21 -11.33
N ASP A 24 19.46 5.94 -10.23
CA ASP A 24 20.18 5.78 -8.96
C ASP A 24 19.71 4.56 -8.13
N GLY A 25 18.73 3.81 -8.64
CA GLY A 25 18.13 2.64 -8.00
C GLY A 25 17.06 2.95 -6.96
N SER A 26 16.69 4.21 -6.79
CA SER A 26 15.51 4.61 -6.02
C SER A 26 14.24 4.44 -6.84
N PHE A 27 13.07 4.54 -6.20
CA PHE A 27 11.78 4.39 -6.87
C PHE A 27 10.70 5.29 -6.25
N GLU A 28 9.56 5.41 -6.92
CA GLU A 28 8.35 6.01 -6.34
C GLU A 28 7.30 4.94 -6.05
N TYR A 29 6.68 5.02 -4.86
CA TYR A 29 5.50 4.22 -4.57
C TYR A 29 4.24 4.92 -5.09
N ILE A 30 3.63 4.34 -6.13
CA ILE A 30 2.33 4.78 -6.63
C ILE A 30 1.28 3.78 -6.15
N PRO A 31 0.37 4.16 -5.23
CA PRO A 31 -0.70 3.27 -4.76
C PRO A 31 -1.72 3.00 -5.85
N ILE A 32 -2.44 1.88 -5.75
CA ILE A 32 -3.56 1.57 -6.64
C ILE A 32 -4.71 2.57 -6.44
N PRO A 33 -5.66 2.68 -7.39
CA PRO A 33 -6.89 3.42 -7.14
C PRO A 33 -7.68 2.83 -5.98
N ASP A 34 -8.35 3.67 -5.19
CA ASP A 34 -9.15 3.21 -4.05
C ASP A 34 -10.38 2.40 -4.43
N GLY A 35 -10.93 2.63 -5.63
CA GLY A 35 -12.16 2.00 -6.11
C GLY A 35 -13.44 2.50 -5.43
N PHE A 36 -13.34 3.37 -4.42
CA PHE A 36 -14.46 3.91 -3.64
C PHE A 36 -14.68 5.41 -3.89
N GLY A 37 -13.65 6.15 -4.28
CA GLY A 37 -13.70 7.60 -4.40
C GLY A 37 -13.80 8.32 -3.04
N ILE A 38 -13.32 7.69 -1.96
CA ILE A 38 -13.53 8.18 -0.59
C ILE A 38 -12.30 8.89 -0.02
N ASP A 39 -11.10 8.56 -0.50
CA ASP A 39 -9.90 9.27 -0.07
C ASP A 39 -9.83 10.65 -0.72
N SER A 40 -9.71 11.69 0.10
CA SER A 40 -9.45 13.07 -0.36
C SER A 40 -8.13 13.20 -1.14
N ARG A 41 -7.20 12.26 -0.94
CA ARG A 41 -5.96 12.16 -1.70
C ARG A 41 -6.25 11.53 -3.06
N THR A 42 -5.83 12.23 -4.09
CA THR A 42 -5.89 11.81 -5.47
C THR A 42 -4.49 11.75 -6.06
N TYR A 43 -4.35 11.17 -7.25
CA TYR A 43 -3.07 11.20 -7.95
C TYR A 43 -2.59 12.64 -8.23
N ALA A 44 -3.49 13.61 -8.46
CA ALA A 44 -3.11 14.99 -8.77
C ALA A 44 -2.70 15.83 -7.56
N ASN A 45 -3.18 15.52 -6.36
CA ASN A 45 -2.90 16.32 -5.15
C ASN A 45 -1.95 15.65 -4.15
N THR A 46 -1.50 14.42 -4.44
CA THR A 46 -0.56 13.70 -3.58
C THR A 46 0.84 13.83 -4.13
N THR A 47 1.73 14.44 -3.35
CA THR A 47 3.16 14.53 -3.68
C THR A 47 3.90 13.29 -3.19
N GLY A 48 4.61 12.64 -4.11
CA GLY A 48 5.46 11.48 -3.85
C GLY A 48 6.81 11.85 -3.22
N ALA A 49 7.62 10.83 -2.94
CA ALA A 49 8.95 10.95 -2.35
C ALA A 49 9.93 11.78 -3.19
N LYS A 50 9.75 11.82 -4.52
CA LYS A 50 10.60 12.64 -5.41
C LYS A 50 10.11 14.07 -5.59
N GLY A 51 9.16 14.52 -4.77
CA GLY A 51 8.65 15.90 -4.82
C GLY A 51 7.73 16.20 -6.01
N ARG A 52 7.28 15.17 -6.73
CA ARG A 52 6.33 15.25 -7.85
C ARG A 52 4.96 14.76 -7.42
N ASN A 53 3.90 15.30 -8.01
CA ASN A 53 2.58 14.72 -7.81
C ASN A 53 2.49 13.36 -8.50
N LEU A 54 1.79 12.41 -7.89
CA LEU A 54 1.74 11.02 -8.39
C LEU A 54 1.20 10.93 -9.82
N VAL A 55 0.30 11.83 -10.22
CA VAL A 55 -0.25 11.93 -11.58
C VAL A 55 0.84 12.14 -12.64
N GLU A 56 1.95 12.80 -12.30
CA GLU A 56 3.01 13.13 -13.25
C GLU A 56 3.73 11.90 -13.80
N TYR A 57 3.67 10.77 -13.08
CA TYR A 57 4.24 9.50 -13.51
C TYR A 57 3.36 8.73 -14.50
N PHE A 58 2.12 9.15 -14.69
CA PHE A 58 1.26 8.56 -15.71
C PHE A 58 1.58 9.18 -17.09
N PRO A 59 1.36 8.43 -18.19
CA PRO A 59 1.46 8.98 -19.54
C PRO A 59 0.64 10.27 -19.66
N LYS A 60 1.21 11.31 -20.30
CA LYS A 60 0.56 12.64 -20.43
C LYS A 60 -0.89 12.57 -20.90
N SER A 61 -1.20 11.69 -21.84
CA SER A 61 -2.55 11.48 -22.37
C SER A 61 -3.57 10.97 -21.34
N ARG A 62 -3.11 10.39 -20.23
CA ARG A 62 -3.94 9.83 -19.15
C ARG A 62 -4.04 10.73 -17.93
N GLN A 63 -3.16 11.72 -17.77
CA GLN A 63 -3.06 12.53 -16.55
C GLN A 63 -4.38 13.24 -16.21
N ALA A 64 -5.04 13.85 -17.19
CA ALA A 64 -6.34 14.50 -16.97
C ALA A 64 -7.43 13.53 -16.49
N LYS A 65 -7.42 12.28 -16.98
CA LYS A 65 -8.40 11.26 -16.62
C LYS A 65 -8.16 10.70 -15.22
N VAL A 66 -6.90 10.43 -14.86
CA VAL A 66 -6.56 9.78 -13.58
C VAL A 66 -6.34 10.78 -12.45
N GLY A 67 -6.11 12.06 -12.75
CA GLY A 67 -5.74 13.04 -11.74
C GLY A 67 -6.73 13.19 -10.58
N SER A 68 -8.03 13.09 -10.84
CA SER A 68 -9.08 13.14 -9.82
C SER A 68 -9.35 11.81 -9.12
N GLN A 69 -8.71 10.72 -9.54
CA GLN A 69 -8.94 9.40 -8.99
C GLN A 69 -8.31 9.29 -7.60
N ALA A 70 -9.13 8.91 -6.62
CA ALA A 70 -8.71 8.69 -5.24
C ALA A 70 -7.78 7.47 -5.12
N ILE A 71 -6.83 7.53 -4.18
CA ILE A 71 -5.77 6.53 -4.05
C ILE A 71 -5.97 5.64 -2.82
N HIS A 72 -5.66 4.34 -2.97
CA HIS A 72 -5.67 3.36 -1.90
C HIS A 72 -4.32 3.34 -1.20
N PHE A 73 -4.12 4.18 -0.19
CA PHE A 73 -2.84 4.19 0.54
C PHE A 73 -2.75 3.01 1.53
N ASP A 74 -2.56 1.80 0.99
CA ASP A 74 -2.37 0.56 1.74
C ASP A 74 -1.49 -0.43 0.95
N PRO A 75 -0.34 -0.89 1.47
CA PRO A 75 0.25 -0.57 2.78
C PRO A 75 0.60 0.91 2.91
N GLU A 76 0.48 1.41 4.13
CA GLU A 76 0.99 2.72 4.51
C GLU A 76 2.27 2.56 5.34
N PHE A 77 3.33 3.27 4.96
CA PHE A 77 4.66 3.12 5.54
C PHE A 77 4.99 4.21 6.59
N LYS A 78 4.01 5.00 7.02
CA LYS A 78 4.24 6.02 8.07
C LYS A 78 4.04 5.41 9.45
N THR A 79 2.98 4.61 9.61
CA THR A 79 2.68 3.87 10.83
C THR A 79 2.75 2.35 10.63
N PHE A 80 3.17 1.89 9.46
CA PHE A 80 3.40 0.48 9.13
C PHE A 80 2.15 -0.38 9.32
N THR A 81 1.06 -0.03 8.64
CA THR A 81 -0.17 -0.82 8.63
C THR A 81 -0.52 -1.33 7.25
N TYR A 82 -1.17 -2.49 7.24
CA TYR A 82 -1.74 -3.12 6.06
C TYR A 82 -3.09 -3.75 6.40
N GLY A 83 -4.08 -3.58 5.53
CA GLY A 83 -5.39 -4.19 5.64
C GLY A 83 -5.79 -4.91 4.35
N ASP A 84 -6.53 -6.02 4.47
CA ASP A 84 -7.14 -6.66 3.30
C ASP A 84 -8.39 -7.47 3.70
N PRO A 85 -9.56 -7.20 3.11
CA PRO A 85 -10.80 -7.90 3.40
C PRO A 85 -11.07 -9.09 2.47
N THR A 86 -10.14 -9.45 1.59
CA THR A 86 -10.34 -10.47 0.54
C THR A 86 -9.98 -11.87 1.02
N PRO A 87 -10.72 -12.91 0.58
CA PRO A 87 -10.45 -14.30 0.97
C PRO A 87 -9.00 -14.77 0.75
N PRO A 88 -8.31 -14.42 -0.38
CA PRO A 88 -6.93 -14.86 -0.59
C PRO A 88 -5.94 -14.36 0.48
N LYS A 89 -6.24 -13.25 1.17
CA LYS A 89 -5.37 -12.63 2.18
C LYS A 89 -5.78 -12.95 3.61
N ALA A 90 -6.88 -13.67 3.80
CA ALA A 90 -7.36 -14.11 5.11
C ALA A 90 -6.28 -14.87 5.93
N GLY A 91 -5.31 -15.50 5.25
CA GLY A 91 -4.18 -16.19 5.88
C GLY A 91 -3.25 -15.30 6.70
N LEU A 92 -3.16 -14.00 6.39
CA LEU A 92 -2.23 -13.06 7.02
C LEU A 92 -2.52 -12.86 8.51
N ARG A 93 -3.77 -13.09 8.96
CA ARG A 93 -4.15 -13.04 10.38
C ARG A 93 -3.38 -14.02 11.29
N ARG A 94 -2.69 -15.01 10.70
CA ARG A 94 -1.89 -16.01 11.41
C ARG A 94 -0.43 -15.60 11.56
N LEU A 95 -0.03 -14.45 11.03
CA LEU A 95 1.29 -13.90 11.29
C LEU A 95 1.39 -13.50 12.76
N GLU A 96 2.51 -13.81 13.36
CA GLU A 96 2.82 -13.58 14.76
C GLU A 96 3.97 -12.59 14.88
N LYS A 97 4.20 -12.07 16.09
CA LYS A 97 5.29 -11.14 16.36
C LYS A 97 6.63 -11.71 15.88
N GLY A 98 7.39 -10.92 15.12
CA GLY A 98 8.70 -11.29 14.55
C GLY A 98 8.65 -12.06 13.22
N ASP A 99 7.46 -12.35 12.70
CA ASP A 99 7.32 -12.79 11.31
C ASP A 99 7.52 -11.63 10.33
N MET A 100 7.55 -11.93 9.03
CA MET A 100 7.78 -10.92 7.99
C MET A 100 6.62 -10.87 6.99
N LEU A 101 6.14 -9.66 6.72
CA LEU A 101 5.31 -9.36 5.55
C LEU A 101 6.12 -8.49 4.58
N ILE A 102 6.51 -9.06 3.45
CA ILE A 102 7.35 -8.41 2.45
C ILE A 102 6.48 -7.90 1.30
N PHE A 103 6.68 -6.66 0.92
CA PHE A 103 5.99 -6.01 -0.19
C PHE A 103 6.89 -5.93 -1.41
N TYR A 104 6.37 -6.33 -2.56
CA TYR A 104 7.03 -6.18 -3.85
C TYR A 104 6.10 -5.45 -4.83
N CYS A 105 6.68 -4.77 -5.80
CA CYS A 105 5.94 -4.01 -6.81
C CYS A 105 6.55 -4.19 -8.20
N GLY A 106 5.77 -3.89 -9.23
CA GLY A 106 6.28 -3.86 -10.61
C GLY A 106 6.85 -2.47 -10.91
N LEU A 107 8.14 -2.39 -11.22
CA LEU A 107 8.81 -1.14 -11.59
C LEU A 107 9.38 -1.19 -13.00
N GLN A 108 9.47 -0.01 -13.62
CA GLN A 108 10.04 0.20 -14.96
C GLN A 108 10.90 1.48 -14.94
N GLY A 109 11.97 1.51 -15.75
CA GLY A 109 12.86 2.67 -15.83
C GLY A 109 12.11 3.95 -16.24
N TRP A 110 12.31 5.02 -15.48
CA TRP A 110 11.66 6.32 -15.68
C TRP A 110 12.55 7.32 -16.42
N ASP A 111 13.77 7.52 -15.94
CA ASP A 111 14.79 8.40 -16.51
C ASP A 111 15.90 7.64 -17.26
N PHE A 112 15.78 6.31 -17.32
CA PHE A 112 16.66 5.41 -18.05
C PHE A 112 15.88 4.24 -18.63
N LYS A 113 16.47 3.54 -19.61
CA LYS A 113 15.85 2.35 -20.19
C LYS A 113 16.04 1.14 -19.27
N SER A 114 14.94 0.64 -18.72
CA SER A 114 14.84 -0.66 -18.06
C SER A 114 13.50 -1.29 -18.39
N GLU A 115 13.51 -2.57 -18.75
CA GLU A 115 12.27 -3.33 -18.91
C GLU A 115 11.55 -3.50 -17.56
N PRO A 116 10.22 -3.70 -17.57
CA PRO A 116 9.47 -3.96 -16.34
C PRO A 116 9.94 -5.22 -15.61
N ALA A 117 10.10 -5.13 -14.29
CA ALA A 117 10.41 -6.28 -13.42
C ALA A 117 9.79 -6.12 -12.02
N LEU A 118 9.86 -7.17 -11.21
CA LEU A 118 9.41 -7.15 -9.83
C LEU A 118 10.57 -6.79 -8.89
N TYR A 119 10.32 -5.85 -7.99
CA TYR A 119 11.30 -5.35 -7.02
C TYR A 119 10.75 -5.45 -5.61
N LEU A 120 11.64 -5.73 -4.64
CA LEU A 120 11.30 -5.60 -3.23
C LEU A 120 11.17 -4.11 -2.89
N MET A 121 10.00 -3.73 -2.41
CA MET A 121 9.64 -2.35 -2.14
C MET A 121 9.82 -2.01 -0.66
N GLY A 122 9.44 -2.92 0.22
CA GLY A 122 9.40 -2.68 1.66
C GLY A 122 9.00 -3.93 2.40
N TYR A 123 9.01 -3.87 3.72
CA TYR A 123 8.54 -4.96 4.55
C TYR A 123 8.04 -4.44 5.90
N PHE A 124 7.15 -5.20 6.51
CA PHE A 124 6.82 -5.11 7.92
C PHE A 124 7.42 -6.31 8.64
N GLU A 125 8.20 -6.04 9.68
CA GLU A 125 8.41 -7.04 10.72
C GLU A 125 7.16 -7.00 11.61
N ILE A 126 6.49 -8.13 11.79
CA ILE A 126 5.16 -8.14 12.38
C ILE A 126 5.24 -7.81 13.87
N LEU A 127 4.45 -6.82 14.30
CA LEU A 127 4.15 -6.55 15.70
C LEU A 127 2.90 -7.32 16.12
N VAL A 128 1.82 -7.20 15.34
CA VAL A 128 0.56 -7.92 15.56
C VAL A 128 -0.21 -8.06 14.24
N ALA A 129 -0.93 -9.18 14.08
CA ALA A 129 -1.87 -9.39 12.99
C ALA A 129 -3.12 -10.13 13.49
N GLY A 130 -4.26 -9.88 12.87
CA GLY A 130 -5.53 -10.45 13.31
C GLY A 130 -6.69 -10.04 12.41
N LYS A 131 -7.89 -10.55 12.70
CA LYS A 131 -9.10 -9.98 12.11
C LYS A 131 -9.44 -8.68 12.83
N ALA A 132 -10.06 -7.73 12.15
CA ALA A 132 -10.46 -6.47 12.79
C ALA A 132 -11.31 -6.71 14.06
N GLU A 133 -12.25 -7.65 14.02
CA GLU A 133 -13.12 -8.00 15.15
C GLU A 133 -12.41 -8.64 16.35
N THR A 134 -11.16 -9.10 16.19
CA THR A 134 -10.40 -9.67 17.32
C THR A 134 -9.67 -8.60 18.12
N PHE A 135 -9.62 -7.37 17.64
CA PHE A 135 -9.01 -6.24 18.34
C PHE A 135 -10.06 -5.44 19.09
N SER A 136 -9.71 -4.95 20.27
CA SER A 136 -10.53 -4.00 21.00
C SER A 136 -10.65 -2.67 20.23
N PRO A 137 -11.70 -1.87 20.45
CA PRO A 137 -11.80 -0.54 19.85
C PRO A 137 -10.61 0.38 20.17
N GLY A 138 -9.96 0.18 21.33
CA GLY A 138 -8.75 0.90 21.71
C GLY A 138 -7.55 0.53 20.83
N GLU A 139 -7.36 -0.75 20.57
CA GLU A 139 -6.30 -1.26 19.68
C GLU A 139 -6.55 -0.86 18.22
N ILE A 140 -7.80 -0.89 17.74
CA ILE A 140 -8.15 -0.41 16.40
C ILE A 140 -7.72 1.04 16.21
N ARG A 141 -8.07 1.93 17.16
CA ARG A 141 -7.67 3.35 17.08
C ARG A 141 -6.17 3.54 17.20
N SER A 142 -5.52 2.84 18.14
CA SER A 142 -4.10 3.02 18.45
C SER A 142 -3.18 2.46 17.36
N PHE A 143 -3.44 1.23 16.91
CA PHE A 143 -2.57 0.54 15.96
C PHE A 143 -2.91 0.82 14.51
N PHE A 144 -4.20 0.95 14.19
CA PHE A 144 -4.69 0.92 12.81
C PHE A 144 -5.45 2.17 12.38
N GLY A 145 -5.49 3.23 13.20
CA GLY A 145 -6.28 4.44 12.90
C GLY A 145 -5.94 5.14 11.58
N GLU A 146 -4.71 4.99 11.08
CA GLU A 146 -4.29 5.53 9.78
C GLU A 146 -4.48 4.57 8.60
N ASN A 147 -4.77 3.28 8.87
CA ASN A 147 -4.99 2.29 7.83
C ASN A 147 -6.21 2.66 6.98
N PHE A 148 -6.10 2.50 5.66
CA PHE A 148 -7.16 2.85 4.72
C PHE A 148 -8.51 2.22 5.10
N HIS A 149 -8.51 0.94 5.47
CA HIS A 149 -9.73 0.20 5.78
C HIS A 149 -10.35 0.55 7.13
N VAL A 150 -9.66 1.31 7.98
CA VAL A 150 -10.11 1.68 9.33
C VAL A 150 -10.50 3.16 9.43
N ARG A 151 -9.75 4.05 8.79
CA ARG A 151 -9.95 5.50 8.89
C ARG A 151 -11.29 5.98 8.31
N TYR A 152 -11.90 5.20 7.41
CA TYR A 152 -13.21 5.48 6.82
C TYR A 152 -14.27 4.57 7.45
N GLN A 153 -15.13 5.15 8.30
CA GLN A 153 -16.13 4.38 9.06
C GLN A 153 -17.03 3.53 8.16
N GLU A 154 -17.49 4.07 7.03
CA GLU A 154 -18.32 3.33 6.08
C GLU A 154 -17.62 2.06 5.55
N ILE A 155 -16.37 2.20 5.12
CA ILE A 155 -15.55 1.08 4.63
C ILE A 155 -15.30 0.06 5.74
N TYR A 156 -14.95 0.54 6.93
CA TYR A 156 -14.66 -0.31 8.08
C TYR A 156 -15.87 -1.17 8.46
N GLU A 157 -17.04 -0.56 8.61
CA GLU A 157 -18.27 -1.27 8.98
C GLU A 157 -18.67 -2.33 7.95
N GLN A 158 -18.48 -2.05 6.65
CA GLN A 158 -18.76 -3.01 5.57
C GLN A 158 -17.78 -4.20 5.55
N GLN A 159 -16.57 -4.04 6.09
CA GLN A 159 -15.49 -5.00 5.89
C GLN A 159 -15.03 -5.71 7.17
N LYS A 160 -15.31 -5.17 8.36
CA LYS A 160 -14.72 -5.60 9.65
C LYS A 160 -14.77 -7.10 9.93
N THR A 161 -15.83 -7.80 9.50
CA THR A 161 -16.01 -9.26 9.71
C THR A 161 -15.00 -10.13 8.93
N ARG A 162 -14.50 -9.60 7.82
CA ARG A 162 -13.54 -10.26 6.91
C ARG A 162 -12.19 -9.55 6.80
N LEU A 163 -12.09 -8.32 7.32
CA LEU A 163 -10.89 -7.49 7.28
C LEU A 163 -9.80 -8.10 8.15
N VAL A 164 -8.68 -8.45 7.52
CA VAL A 164 -7.43 -8.73 8.21
C VAL A 164 -6.66 -7.43 8.34
N LEU A 165 -6.09 -7.20 9.52
CA LEU A 165 -5.22 -6.07 9.81
C LEU A 165 -3.84 -6.59 10.25
N VAL A 166 -2.80 -5.89 9.80
CA VAL A 166 -1.39 -6.18 10.09
C VAL A 166 -0.71 -4.89 10.52
N LYS A 167 -0.02 -4.94 11.65
CA LYS A 167 0.80 -3.86 12.20
C LYS A 167 2.26 -4.29 12.18
N GLY A 168 3.11 -3.48 11.57
CA GLY A 168 4.56 -3.61 11.64
C GLY A 168 5.15 -3.01 12.92
N SER A 169 6.30 -3.55 13.34
CA SER A 169 7.15 -3.01 14.41
C SER A 169 7.98 -1.83 13.91
N GLU A 170 8.76 -1.22 14.81
CA GLU A 170 9.72 -0.17 14.49
C GLU A 170 10.87 -0.61 13.57
N HIS A 171 11.06 -1.92 13.38
CA HIS A 171 12.04 -2.48 12.44
C HIS A 171 11.53 -2.58 11.00
N SER A 172 10.24 -2.26 10.78
CA SER A 172 9.61 -2.18 9.47
C SER A 172 10.20 -1.06 8.61
N ARG A 173 10.20 -1.24 7.29
CA ARG A 173 10.87 -0.29 6.39
C ARG A 173 10.28 -0.25 4.99
N LEU A 174 10.19 0.96 4.45
CA LEU A 174 10.15 1.18 3.00
C LEU A 174 11.60 1.26 2.50
N LEU A 175 11.97 0.37 1.57
CA LEU A 175 13.33 0.33 1.03
C LEU A 175 13.57 1.52 0.11
N LYS A 176 14.81 2.02 0.09
CA LYS A 176 15.36 3.09 -0.77
C LYS A 176 14.33 4.04 -1.43
N LYS A 177 13.82 4.97 -0.62
CA LYS A 177 13.33 6.28 -1.09
C LYS A 177 14.47 7.12 -1.64
#